data_AF-A0A7K2ZCP7-F1
#
_entry.id   AF-A0A7K2ZCP7-F1
#
_cell.length_a   1.000
_cell.length_b   1.000
_cell.length_c   1.000
_cell.angle_alpha   90.00
_cell.angle_beta   90.00
_cell.angle_gamma   90.00
#
_symmetry.space_group_name_H-M   'P 1'
#
loop_
_entity.id
_entity.type
_entity.pdbx_description
1 polymer ?
#
loop_
_entity_poly.entity_id
_entity_poly.type
_entity_poly.pdbx_seq_one_letter_code
_entity_poly.pdbx_strand_id
1 'polypeptide(L)'
;MTLESFGARLRHAMDTRGPLCVGIDPHASLLTSWGLNDDIAGLERFTRTVVEALADRVAVLKPQSAFFERFGSRGIAVLEKAVEEARAAGALVLMDAKRGDIGSTMGAYAATYLDKDSPLFSDAVTVSPYLGFGSLRPALDAAAVSGAGVFVLALTSNPEGAEV
;
A
#
# COMPACT_ATOMS: atom_id res chain seq x y z
N MET A 1 6.21 -20.14 10.32
CA MET A 1 6.00 -20.53 8.91
C MET A 1 6.39 -19.34 8.04
N THR A 2 7.29 -19.53 7.09
CA THR A 2 7.55 -18.54 6.02
C THR A 2 6.27 -18.42 5.20
N LEU A 3 5.83 -17.18 4.94
CA LEU A 3 4.68 -16.97 4.05
C LEU A 3 5.07 -17.46 2.66
N GLU A 4 4.11 -18.03 1.94
CA GLU A 4 4.23 -18.21 0.50
C GLU A 4 4.61 -16.87 -0.16
N SER A 5 5.40 -16.91 -1.24
CA SER A 5 5.88 -15.70 -1.90
C SER A 5 4.72 -14.82 -2.37
N PHE A 6 4.90 -13.50 -2.35
CA PHE A 6 3.88 -12.56 -2.80
C PHE A 6 3.36 -12.86 -4.21
N GLY A 7 4.24 -13.22 -5.14
CA GLY A 7 3.84 -13.54 -6.52
C GLY A 7 2.86 -14.71 -6.62
N ALA A 8 3.08 -15.77 -5.84
CA ALA A 8 2.18 -16.93 -5.81
C ALA A 8 0.85 -16.58 -5.13
N ARG A 9 0.89 -15.87 -3.99
CA ARG A 9 -0.32 -15.39 -3.29
C ARG A 9 -1.14 -14.44 -4.16
N LEU A 10 -0.49 -13.54 -4.88
CA LEU A 10 -1.13 -12.61 -5.81
C LEU A 10 -1.82 -13.34 -6.96
N ARG A 11 -1.14 -14.34 -7.56
CA ARG A 11 -1.76 -15.17 -8.60
C ARG A 11 -3.02 -15.85 -8.07
N HIS A 12 -2.92 -16.49 -6.91
CA HIS A 12 -4.06 -17.15 -6.27
C HIS A 12 -5.21 -16.19 -5.95
N ALA A 13 -4.91 -15.01 -5.41
CA ALA A 13 -5.91 -13.98 -5.11
C ALA A 13 -6.63 -13.51 -6.38
N MET A 14 -5.90 -13.26 -7.47
CA MET A 14 -6.51 -12.87 -8.75
C MET A 14 -7.37 -13.98 -9.37
N ASP A 15 -6.99 -15.25 -9.18
CA ASP A 15 -7.76 -16.39 -9.71
C ASP A 15 -9.08 -16.61 -8.96
N THR A 16 -9.08 -16.35 -7.66
CA THR A 16 -10.22 -16.63 -6.78
C THR A 16 -11.14 -15.43 -6.59
N ARG A 17 -10.60 -14.21 -6.63
CA ARG A 17 -11.32 -12.95 -6.36
C ARG A 17 -11.36 -12.00 -7.56
N GLY A 18 -10.78 -12.41 -8.68
CA GLY A 18 -10.71 -11.64 -9.92
C GLY A 18 -9.46 -10.74 -10.01
N PRO A 19 -8.97 -10.44 -11.23
CA PRO A 19 -7.75 -9.67 -11.45
C PRO A 19 -8.00 -8.16 -11.27
N LEU A 20 -8.41 -7.76 -10.07
CA LEU A 20 -8.75 -6.38 -9.73
C LEU A 20 -7.97 -5.90 -8.50
N CYS A 21 -7.37 -4.72 -8.65
CA CYS A 21 -6.75 -3.95 -7.57
C CYS A 21 -7.54 -2.65 -7.41
N VAL A 22 -8.19 -2.45 -6.26
CA VAL A 22 -8.98 -1.24 -5.99
C VAL A 22 -8.16 -0.27 -5.14
N GLY A 23 -8.08 0.99 -5.56
CA GLY A 23 -7.44 2.06 -4.80
C GLY A 23 -8.26 2.48 -3.58
N ILE A 24 -7.58 2.77 -2.47
CA ILE A 24 -8.20 3.48 -1.33
C ILE A 24 -7.63 4.89 -1.35
N ASP A 25 -8.35 5.78 -2.04
CA ASP A 25 -7.84 7.11 -2.41
C ASP A 25 -8.74 8.25 -1.86
N PRO A 26 -8.76 8.49 -0.53
CA PRO A 26 -9.62 9.47 0.14
C PRO A 26 -9.18 10.94 -0.09
N HIS A 27 -8.99 11.33 -1.35
CA HIS A 27 -8.71 12.71 -1.73
C HIS A 27 -9.96 13.58 -1.59
N ALA A 28 -9.78 14.89 -1.36
CA ALA A 28 -10.86 15.84 -1.05
C ALA A 28 -12.07 15.76 -2.01
N SER A 29 -11.82 15.64 -3.32
CA SER A 29 -12.89 15.50 -4.32
C SER A 29 -13.74 14.23 -4.13
N LEU A 30 -13.13 13.07 -3.84
CA LEU A 30 -13.87 11.83 -3.58
C LEU A 30 -14.64 11.91 -2.25
N LEU A 31 -14.03 12.45 -1.20
CA LEU A 31 -14.72 12.70 0.07
C LEU A 31 -15.98 13.56 -0.14
N THR A 32 -15.83 14.68 -0.86
CA THR A 32 -16.94 15.59 -1.20
C THR A 32 -18.03 14.87 -2.01
N SER A 33 -17.64 14.06 -3.00
CA SER A 33 -18.59 13.30 -3.82
C SER A 33 -19.39 12.26 -3.03
N TRP A 34 -18.85 11.79 -1.90
CA TRP A 34 -19.52 10.89 -0.97
C TRP A 34 -20.31 11.62 0.13
N GLY A 35 -20.37 12.95 0.07
CA GLY A 35 -21.00 13.78 1.10
C GLY A 35 -20.24 13.78 2.44
N LEU A 36 -18.94 13.51 2.41
CA LEU A 36 -18.06 13.51 3.58
C LEU A 36 -17.25 14.80 3.65
N ASN A 37 -16.95 15.24 4.87
CA ASN A 37 -16.06 16.38 5.10
C ASN A 37 -14.61 16.05 4.75
N ASP A 38 -13.83 17.06 4.38
CA ASP A 38 -12.38 16.92 4.19
C ASP A 38 -11.61 17.02 5.52
N ASP A 39 -11.87 16.07 6.43
CA ASP A 39 -11.27 15.98 7.76
C ASP A 39 -10.98 14.51 8.15
N ILE A 40 -10.45 14.29 9.37
CA ILE A 40 -10.17 12.93 9.87
C ILE A 40 -11.42 12.05 9.91
N ALA A 41 -12.59 12.60 10.25
CA ALA A 41 -13.81 11.80 10.33
C ALA A 41 -14.28 11.37 8.94
N GLY A 42 -14.15 12.24 7.94
CA GLY A 42 -14.38 11.90 6.54
C GLY A 42 -13.40 10.86 6.01
N LEU A 43 -12.10 11.02 6.32
CA LEU A 43 -11.06 10.02 6.00
C LEU A 43 -11.41 8.64 6.57
N GLU A 44 -11.72 8.58 7.87
CA GLU A 44 -12.06 7.33 8.55
C GLU A 44 -13.32 6.70 7.96
N ARG A 45 -14.38 7.49 7.76
CA ARG A 45 -15.64 6.99 7.22
C ARG A 45 -15.49 6.46 5.80
N PHE A 46 -14.78 7.18 4.93
CA PHE A 46 -14.51 6.74 3.56
C PHE A 46 -13.74 5.42 3.59
N THR A 47 -12.60 5.41 4.28
CA THR A 47 -11.67 4.28 4.30
C THR A 47 -12.35 3.01 4.83
N ARG A 48 -13.03 3.12 5.97
CA ARG A 48 -13.77 2.01 6.57
C ARG A 48 -14.84 1.47 5.64
N THR A 49 -15.60 2.34 4.99
CA THR A 49 -16.66 1.93 4.05
C THR A 49 -16.09 1.16 2.86
N VAL A 50 -14.94 1.59 2.32
CA VAL A 50 -14.24 0.87 1.23
C VAL A 50 -13.79 -0.52 1.68
N VAL A 51 -13.16 -0.63 2.85
CA VAL A 51 -12.69 -1.92 3.41
C VAL A 51 -13.86 -2.86 3.68
N GLU A 52 -14.90 -2.40 4.38
CA GLU A 52 -16.09 -3.19 4.70
C GLU A 52 -16.82 -3.69 3.44
N ALA A 53 -16.84 -2.90 2.36
CA ALA A 53 -17.55 -3.25 1.15
C ALA A 53 -16.77 -4.20 0.21
N LEU A 54 -15.43 -4.16 0.24
CA LEU A 54 -14.61 -4.75 -0.82
C LEU A 54 -13.57 -5.77 -0.36
N ALA A 55 -13.09 -5.71 0.90
CA ALA A 55 -11.91 -6.48 1.31
C ALA A 55 -12.11 -8.01 1.29
N ASP A 56 -13.36 -8.49 1.37
CA ASP A 56 -13.72 -9.91 1.23
C ASP A 56 -13.94 -10.33 -0.24
N ARG A 57 -13.98 -9.38 -1.18
CA ARG A 57 -14.37 -9.59 -2.59
C ARG A 57 -13.25 -9.37 -3.59
N VAL A 58 -12.32 -8.45 -3.34
CA VAL A 58 -11.27 -8.09 -4.29
C VAL A 58 -9.96 -8.79 -3.97
N ALA A 59 -9.12 -8.99 -5.00
CA ALA A 59 -7.80 -9.58 -4.82
C ALA A 59 -6.86 -8.63 -4.07
N VAL A 60 -6.85 -7.35 -4.44
CA VAL A 60 -5.90 -6.37 -3.88
C VAL A 60 -6.61 -5.05 -3.53
N LEU A 61 -6.28 -4.50 -2.37
CA LEU A 61 -6.54 -3.11 -2.00
C LEU A 61 -5.22 -2.32 -2.02
N LYS A 62 -5.24 -1.12 -2.61
CA LYS A 62 -4.06 -0.28 -2.78
C LYS A 62 -4.25 1.12 -2.19
N PRO A 63 -4.09 1.29 -0.87
CA PRO A 63 -4.15 2.62 -0.26
C PRO A 63 -3.01 3.51 -0.78
N GLN A 64 -3.34 4.76 -1.13
CA GLN A 64 -2.36 5.80 -1.44
C GLN A 64 -2.01 6.59 -0.18
N SER A 65 -0.81 6.34 0.34
CA SER A 65 -0.34 6.84 1.64
C SER A 65 -0.47 8.37 1.78
N ALA A 66 -0.25 9.13 0.70
CA ALA A 66 -0.31 10.59 0.72
C ALA A 66 -1.66 11.15 1.21
N PHE A 67 -2.79 10.48 0.89
CA PHE A 67 -4.11 10.95 1.29
C PHE A 67 -4.41 10.74 2.77
N PHE A 68 -3.64 9.88 3.43
CA PHE A 68 -3.66 9.66 4.88
C PHE A 68 -2.65 10.58 5.56
N GLU A 69 -1.42 10.65 5.04
CA GLU A 69 -0.30 11.45 5.56
C GLU A 69 -0.64 12.93 5.73
N ARG A 70 -1.44 13.50 4.81
CA ARG A 70 -1.86 14.92 4.89
C ARG A 70 -2.64 15.28 6.16
N PHE A 71 -3.15 14.28 6.89
CA PHE A 71 -3.81 14.46 8.18
C PHE A 71 -2.92 14.09 9.39
N GLY A 72 -1.62 13.96 9.18
CA GLY A 72 -0.62 13.66 10.20
C GLY A 72 -0.78 12.27 10.82
N SER A 73 -0.32 12.11 12.06
CA SER A 73 -0.35 10.82 12.77
C SER A 73 -1.76 10.22 12.90
N ARG A 74 -2.79 11.07 13.00
CA ARG A 74 -4.18 10.60 13.03
C ARG A 74 -4.60 9.96 11.72
N GLY A 75 -4.12 10.47 10.59
CA GLY A 75 -4.35 9.84 9.28
C GLY A 75 -3.60 8.53 9.14
N ILE A 76 -2.37 8.46 9.65
CA ILE A 76 -1.60 7.20 9.72
C ILE A 76 -2.33 6.16 10.56
N ALA A 77 -2.90 6.52 11.71
CA ALA A 77 -3.68 5.58 12.53
C ALA A 77 -4.91 5.01 11.78
N VAL A 78 -5.56 5.80 10.92
CA VAL A 78 -6.63 5.29 10.04
C VAL A 78 -6.07 4.33 8.99
N LEU A 79 -4.90 4.63 8.44
CA LEU A 79 -4.23 3.76 7.47
C LEU A 79 -3.83 2.41 8.08
N GLU A 80 -3.22 2.42 9.28
CA GLU A 80 -2.85 1.21 10.04
C GLU A 80 -4.05 0.27 10.20
N LYS A 81 -5.18 0.81 10.68
CA LYS A 81 -6.42 0.06 10.85
C LYS A 81 -6.98 -0.47 9.53
N ALA A 82 -6.93 0.31 8.45
CA ALA A 82 -7.39 -0.12 7.13
C ALA A 82 -6.55 -1.28 6.58
N VAL A 83 -5.23 -1.25 6.77
CA VAL A 83 -4.32 -2.32 6.36
C VAL A 83 -4.61 -3.59 7.16
N GLU A 84 -4.76 -3.47 8.48
CA GLU A 84 -5.10 -4.60 9.37
C GLU A 84 -6.42 -5.27 8.95
N GLU A 85 -7.49 -4.48 8.84
CA GLU A 85 -8.84 -4.97 8.52
C GLU A 85 -8.91 -5.57 7.09
N ALA A 86 -8.26 -4.93 6.11
CA ALA A 86 -8.21 -5.45 4.74
C ALA A 86 -7.54 -6.83 4.65
N ARG A 87 -6.40 -6.97 5.32
CA ARG A 87 -5.65 -8.24 5.36
C ARG A 87 -6.41 -9.31 6.15
N ALA A 88 -7.07 -8.94 7.24
CA ALA A 88 -7.92 -9.86 8.01
C ALA A 88 -9.09 -10.41 7.18
N ALA A 89 -9.67 -9.62 6.27
CA ALA A 89 -10.69 -10.07 5.32
C ALA A 89 -10.13 -10.85 4.10
N GLY A 90 -8.81 -10.97 4.00
CA GLY A 90 -8.10 -11.77 3.00
C GLY A 90 -7.78 -11.05 1.68
N ALA A 91 -8.03 -9.74 1.57
CA ALA A 91 -7.47 -8.96 0.48
C ALA A 91 -5.95 -8.79 0.71
N LEU A 92 -5.18 -8.85 -0.37
CA LEU A 92 -3.78 -8.44 -0.31
C LEU A 92 -3.71 -6.91 -0.27
N VAL A 93 -2.76 -6.37 0.48
CA VAL A 93 -2.55 -4.92 0.56
C VAL A 93 -1.28 -4.53 -0.20
N LEU A 94 -1.42 -3.64 -1.18
CA LEU A 94 -0.32 -2.96 -1.85
C LEU A 94 -0.22 -1.52 -1.33
N MET A 95 0.75 -1.24 -0.45
CA MET A 95 0.98 0.11 0.02
C MET A 95 1.57 0.98 -1.09
N ASP A 96 0.82 1.96 -1.56
CA ASP A 96 1.30 2.89 -2.57
C ASP A 96 1.94 4.13 -1.94
N ALA A 97 3.20 4.00 -1.52
CA ALA A 97 3.97 5.03 -0.82
C ALA A 97 5.15 5.62 -1.62
N LYS A 98 5.53 4.97 -2.74
CA LYS A 98 6.59 5.39 -3.68
C LYS A 98 7.91 5.78 -3.01
N ARG A 99 8.28 5.09 -1.92
CA ARG A 99 9.48 5.41 -1.14
C ARG A 99 10.75 5.10 -1.92
N GLY A 100 11.82 5.83 -1.66
CA GLY A 100 13.13 5.57 -2.23
C GLY A 100 14.18 6.33 -1.42
N ASP A 101 15.16 5.61 -0.90
CA ASP A 101 16.25 6.18 -0.10
C ASP A 101 17.46 5.23 -0.18
N ILE A 102 18.52 5.51 0.57
CA ILE A 102 19.76 4.71 0.61
C ILE A 102 19.96 4.04 1.97
N GLY A 103 20.66 2.90 1.95
CA GLY A 103 21.22 2.25 3.14
C GLY A 103 20.21 2.09 4.28
N SER A 104 20.57 2.59 5.47
CA SER A 104 19.75 2.48 6.68
C SER A 104 18.40 3.18 6.58
N THR A 105 18.28 4.26 5.79
CA THR A 105 17.00 4.95 5.60
C THR A 105 16.04 4.11 4.75
N MET A 106 16.54 3.47 3.69
CA MET A 106 15.74 2.48 2.95
C MET A 106 15.38 1.29 3.83
N GLY A 107 16.28 0.90 4.74
CA GLY A 107 16.00 -0.09 5.78
C GLY A 107 14.85 0.31 6.71
N ALA A 108 14.77 1.58 7.13
CA ALA A 108 13.66 2.07 7.95
C ALA A 108 12.32 2.04 7.20
N TYR A 109 12.29 2.42 5.91
CA TYR A 109 11.10 2.25 5.08
C TYR A 109 10.73 0.78 4.89
N ALA A 110 11.71 -0.11 4.71
CA ALA A 110 11.48 -1.54 4.63
C ALA A 110 10.87 -2.08 5.93
N ALA A 111 11.40 -1.70 7.09
CA ALA A 111 10.82 -2.08 8.38
C ALA A 111 9.38 -1.55 8.54
N THR A 112 9.10 -0.34 8.06
CA THR A 112 7.75 0.25 8.13
C THR A 112 6.71 -0.55 7.33
N TYR A 113 7.04 -1.02 6.13
CA TYR A 113 6.02 -1.60 5.23
C TYR A 113 6.14 -3.11 5.01
N LEU A 114 7.29 -3.72 5.31
CA LEU A 114 7.62 -5.10 4.96
C LEU A 114 7.99 -5.98 6.16
N ASP A 115 8.09 -5.41 7.37
CA ASP A 115 8.19 -6.17 8.61
C ASP A 115 6.78 -6.56 9.10
N LYS A 116 6.59 -7.81 9.49
CA LYS A 116 5.31 -8.36 9.94
C LYS A 116 4.85 -7.78 11.29
N ASP A 117 5.79 -7.29 12.08
CA ASP A 117 5.52 -6.68 13.39
C ASP A 117 5.19 -5.19 13.26
N SER A 118 5.28 -4.62 12.05
CA SER A 118 4.90 -3.23 11.80
C SER A 118 3.38 -3.05 11.73
N PRO A 119 2.83 -1.95 12.30
CA PRO A 119 1.41 -1.62 12.17
C PRO A 119 1.00 -1.28 10.73
N LEU A 120 1.96 -1.04 9.83
CA LEU A 120 1.74 -0.80 8.40
C LEU A 120 2.21 -1.97 7.51
N PHE A 121 2.41 -3.16 8.08
CA PHE A 121 2.80 -4.33 7.31
C PHE A 121 1.87 -4.59 6.12
N SER A 122 2.42 -4.56 4.92
CA SER A 122 1.69 -4.70 3.66
C SER A 122 2.24 -5.86 2.85
N ASP A 123 1.39 -6.49 2.04
CA ASP A 123 1.79 -7.62 1.19
C ASP A 123 2.75 -7.19 0.07
N ALA A 124 2.70 -5.93 -0.32
CA ALA A 124 3.71 -5.29 -1.15
C ALA A 124 3.76 -3.76 -0.94
N VAL A 125 4.82 -3.11 -1.41
CA VAL A 125 4.98 -1.65 -1.38
C VAL A 125 5.49 -1.10 -2.71
N THR A 126 5.05 0.10 -3.09
CA THR A 126 5.62 0.82 -4.25
C THR A 126 6.89 1.58 -3.87
N VAL A 127 7.92 1.53 -4.71
CA VAL A 127 9.20 2.20 -4.49
C VAL A 127 9.70 2.93 -5.74
N SER A 128 10.42 4.04 -5.53
CA SER A 128 11.06 4.81 -6.60
C SER A 128 12.55 4.45 -6.73
N PRO A 129 13.03 4.03 -7.91
CA PRO A 129 14.42 3.65 -8.12
C PRO A 129 15.34 4.83 -8.49
N TYR A 130 14.91 6.08 -8.31
CA TYR A 130 15.65 7.26 -8.78
C TYR A 130 17.10 7.32 -8.26
N LEU A 131 17.35 6.84 -7.04
CA LEU A 131 18.68 6.76 -6.41
C LEU A 131 19.50 5.54 -6.88
N GLY A 132 19.07 4.88 -7.96
CA GLY A 132 19.61 3.65 -8.52
C GLY A 132 18.94 2.40 -7.96
N PHE A 133 18.69 1.40 -8.80
CA PHE A 133 18.02 0.15 -8.40
C PHE A 133 18.71 -0.56 -7.21
N GLY A 134 20.05 -0.47 -7.13
CA GLY A 134 20.83 -1.03 -6.03
C GLY A 134 20.50 -0.42 -4.66
N SER A 135 20.03 0.83 -4.60
CA SER A 135 19.61 1.49 -3.35
C SER A 135 18.43 0.79 -2.68
N LEU A 136 17.61 0.07 -3.46
CA LEU A 136 16.41 -0.64 -3.01
C LEU A 136 16.71 -1.98 -2.35
N ARG A 137 17.97 -2.43 -2.31
CA ARG A 137 18.38 -3.73 -1.73
C ARG A 137 17.75 -4.01 -0.36
N PRO A 138 17.74 -3.07 0.62
CA PRO A 138 17.13 -3.33 1.92
C PRO A 138 15.64 -3.70 1.85
N ALA A 139 14.88 -3.08 0.93
CA ALA A 139 13.47 -3.40 0.73
C ALA A 139 13.27 -4.72 -0.02
N LEU A 140 14.10 -5.02 -1.03
CA LEU A 140 14.04 -6.29 -1.75
C LEU A 140 14.34 -7.48 -0.83
N ASP A 141 15.36 -7.35 0.02
CA ASP A 141 15.76 -8.40 0.97
C ASP A 141 14.71 -8.58 2.06
N ALA A 142 14.17 -7.49 2.62
CA ALA A 142 13.09 -7.54 3.61
C ALA A 142 11.82 -8.20 3.02
N ALA A 143 11.45 -7.85 1.78
CA ALA A 143 10.30 -8.45 1.10
C ALA A 143 10.48 -9.96 0.90
N ALA A 144 11.68 -10.41 0.51
CA ALA A 144 11.97 -11.84 0.35
C ALA A 144 11.84 -12.60 1.68
N VAL A 145 12.30 -12.01 2.79
CA VAL A 145 12.19 -12.61 4.13
C VAL A 145 10.73 -12.67 4.60
N SER A 146 9.96 -11.60 4.40
CA SER A 146 8.57 -11.54 4.86
C SER A 146 7.60 -12.29 3.94
N GLY A 147 8.02 -12.63 2.72
CA GLY A 147 7.16 -13.16 1.66
C GLY A 147 6.32 -12.06 0.99
N ALA A 148 6.68 -10.79 1.16
CA ALA A 148 6.05 -9.63 0.54
C ALA A 148 6.63 -9.33 -0.86
N GLY A 149 6.11 -8.29 -1.51
CA GLY A 149 6.52 -7.84 -2.85
C GLY A 149 6.96 -6.37 -2.88
N VAL A 150 7.62 -6.00 -3.97
CA VAL A 150 8.01 -4.61 -4.25
C VAL A 150 7.61 -4.26 -5.67
N PHE A 151 6.87 -3.17 -5.84
CA PHE A 151 6.52 -2.61 -7.14
C PHE A 151 7.41 -1.40 -7.41
N VAL A 152 8.41 -1.59 -8.28
CA VAL A 152 9.34 -0.54 -8.66
C VAL A 152 8.71 0.31 -9.76
N LEU A 153 8.72 1.63 -9.60
CA LEU A 153 8.32 2.54 -10.68
C LEU A 153 9.21 2.30 -11.90
N ALA A 154 8.60 2.09 -13.06
CA ALA A 154 9.31 1.80 -14.31
C ALA A 154 8.84 2.71 -15.44
N LEU A 155 7.54 2.70 -15.74
CA LEU A 155 6.91 3.58 -16.72
C LEU A 155 5.61 4.12 -16.12
N THR A 156 5.46 5.44 -16.12
CA THR A 156 4.26 6.14 -15.66
C THR A 156 3.73 7.02 -16.78
N SER A 157 2.42 7.27 -16.79
CA SER A 157 1.73 7.91 -17.93
C SER A 157 1.45 9.40 -17.73
N ASN A 158 2.00 10.03 -16.70
CA ASN A 158 1.92 11.49 -16.57
C ASN A 158 2.76 12.16 -17.69
N PRO A 159 2.51 13.44 -18.02
CA PRO A 159 3.18 14.11 -19.14
C PRO A 159 4.71 14.05 -19.09
N GLU A 160 5.28 14.09 -17.89
CA GLU A 160 6.73 14.08 -17.62
C GLU A 160 7.29 12.66 -17.39
N GLY A 161 6.47 11.62 -17.54
CA GLY A 161 6.84 10.25 -17.15
C GLY A 161 8.04 9.66 -17.91
N ALA A 162 8.35 10.18 -19.09
CA ALA A 162 9.52 9.79 -19.88
C ALA A 162 10.82 10.53 -19.49
N GLU A 163 10.74 11.54 -18.60
CA GLU A 163 11.88 12.34 -18.16
C GLU A 163 12.59 11.77 -16.92
N VAL A 164 12.02 10.74 -16.29
CA VAL A 164 12.46 10.17 -15.00
C VAL A 164 12.80 8.69 -15.12
#